data_AF-A0A961UD78-F1
#
_entry.id   AF-A0A961UD78-F1
#
_cell.length_a   1.000
_cell.length_b   1.000
_cell.length_c   1.000
_cell.angle_alpha   90.00
_cell.angle_beta   90.00
_cell.angle_gamma   90.00
#
_symmetry.space_group_name_H-M   'P 1'
#
loop_
_entity.id
_entity.type
_entity.pdbx_description
1 polymer ?
#
loop_
_entity_poly.entity_id
_entity_poly.type
_entity_poly.pdbx_seq_one_letter_code
_entity_poly.pdbx_strand_id
1 'polypeptide(L)'
;MSATQAADGGQTGFSEDGLKDRLRAYMEGQTGQKVEIGKWKRFPVGFSWITYGFDATYDGRKHELILRLGPSDGLFAPYSAKPQYLVLKALHGTGVAVPEAFWYSDDPSILGLPFFICEKAEGEAPIPWGSAGEGFPKDYRETIGRQFVEQLAALHNFDWRNSELVEWDAGHSVDDVALREVEYWAERHAHWALRPYPMAYRAIDWLRSNLPKAPRVSVVHGDYRIGNFLEKDNRITAILDWELAHLGDPLEDIGWAFLPQYMGGSGLICRLVERGEFLRLYNELTGIEVDEKALNFYTILAQFKVGMTFVAGVSCFEDGSFHDMRMPAMGTQIFATFRQIEKMIEAAS
;
A
#
# COMPACT_ATOMS: atom_id res chain seq x y z
N MET A 1 33.37 -16.59 -24.45
CA MET A 1 32.96 -17.66 -23.52
C MET A 1 31.54 -17.36 -23.10
N SER A 2 30.70 -18.39 -23.14
CA SER A 2 29.23 -18.41 -23.13
C SER A 2 28.56 -17.40 -22.20
N ALA A 3 27.73 -16.53 -22.78
CA ALA A 3 26.64 -15.87 -22.07
C ALA A 3 25.64 -16.96 -21.67
N THR A 4 25.64 -17.30 -20.38
CA THR A 4 24.75 -18.28 -19.79
C THR A 4 23.31 -17.90 -20.06
N GLN A 5 22.57 -18.84 -20.66
CA GLN A 5 21.12 -18.80 -20.83
C GLN A 5 20.45 -18.33 -19.54
N ALA A 6 19.82 -17.15 -19.57
CA ALA A 6 18.86 -16.78 -18.55
C ALA A 6 17.72 -17.79 -18.64
N ALA A 7 17.56 -18.60 -17.60
CA ALA A 7 16.51 -19.59 -17.51
C ALA A 7 15.15 -18.88 -17.65
N ASP A 8 14.27 -19.48 -18.44
CA ASP A 8 12.91 -19.05 -18.80
C ASP A 8 11.95 -18.93 -17.58
N GLY A 9 12.47 -18.98 -16.34
CA GLY A 9 11.74 -19.17 -15.09
C GLY A 9 11.45 -17.92 -14.25
N GLY A 10 11.96 -16.75 -14.65
CA GLY A 10 11.79 -15.49 -13.92
C GLY A 10 12.08 -15.58 -12.40
N GLN A 11 11.51 -14.67 -11.61
CA GLN A 11 11.65 -14.66 -10.13
C GLN A 11 10.95 -15.83 -9.44
N THR A 12 9.99 -16.48 -10.11
CA THR A 12 9.26 -17.64 -9.59
C THR A 12 10.03 -18.95 -9.70
N GLY A 13 11.10 -19.01 -10.50
CA GLY A 13 11.79 -20.25 -10.84
C GLY A 13 11.01 -21.17 -11.81
N PHE A 14 9.84 -20.76 -12.29
CA PHE A 14 8.97 -21.50 -13.21
C PHE A 14 8.71 -20.71 -14.48
N SER A 15 8.61 -21.41 -15.62
CA SER A 15 8.04 -20.80 -16.82
C SER A 15 6.59 -20.37 -16.55
N GLU A 16 6.05 -19.47 -17.37
CA GLU A 16 4.66 -19.02 -17.19
C GLU A 16 3.66 -20.20 -17.21
N ASP A 17 3.86 -21.18 -18.10
CA ASP A 17 3.02 -22.37 -18.15
C ASP A 17 3.22 -23.28 -16.92
N GLY A 18 4.46 -23.39 -16.42
CA GLY A 18 4.74 -24.10 -15.18
C GLY A 18 4.05 -23.46 -13.97
N LEU A 19 4.01 -22.12 -13.90
CA LEU A 19 3.29 -21.39 -12.86
C LEU A 19 1.77 -21.66 -12.94
N LYS A 20 1.18 -21.61 -14.15
CA LYS A 20 -0.24 -21.91 -14.37
C LYS A 20 -0.59 -23.34 -13.93
N ASP A 21 0.26 -24.31 -14.24
CA ASP A 21 0.03 -25.72 -13.87
C ASP A 21 0.05 -25.94 -12.36
N ARG A 22 1.01 -25.31 -11.66
CA ARG A 22 1.09 -25.37 -10.19
C ARG A 22 -0.08 -24.65 -9.52
N LEU A 23 -0.46 -23.48 -10.05
CA LEU A 23 -1.62 -22.72 -9.58
C LEU A 23 -2.91 -23.54 -9.72
N ARG A 24 -3.11 -24.16 -10.88
CA ARG A 24 -4.24 -25.06 -11.12
C ARG A 24 -4.26 -26.19 -10.09
N ALA A 25 -3.15 -26.92 -9.92
CA ALA A 25 -3.07 -28.03 -8.95
C ALA A 25 -3.35 -27.56 -7.51
N TYR A 26 -2.85 -26.39 -7.12
CA TYR A 26 -3.16 -25.79 -5.82
C TYR A 26 -4.65 -25.50 -5.67
N MET A 27 -5.28 -24.84 -6.65
CA MET A 27 -6.71 -24.53 -6.62
C MET A 27 -7.59 -25.78 -6.65
N GLU A 28 -7.19 -26.84 -7.37
CA GLU A 28 -7.88 -28.15 -7.32
C GLU A 28 -7.83 -28.76 -5.91
N GLY A 29 -6.69 -28.62 -5.23
CA GLY A 29 -6.54 -29.04 -3.83
C GLY A 29 -7.40 -28.24 -2.85
N GLN A 30 -7.57 -26.93 -3.07
CA GLN A 30 -8.41 -26.06 -2.22
C GLN A 30 -9.92 -26.28 -2.45
N THR A 31 -10.32 -26.45 -3.72
CA THR A 31 -11.73 -26.57 -4.10
C THR A 31 -12.25 -28.01 -4.06
N GLY A 32 -11.37 -29.01 -4.12
CA GLY A 32 -11.74 -30.41 -4.29
C GLY A 32 -12.34 -30.73 -5.66
N GLN A 33 -12.20 -29.83 -6.64
CA GLN A 33 -12.80 -29.92 -7.96
C GLN A 33 -11.75 -29.70 -9.05
N LYS A 34 -12.07 -30.10 -10.28
CA LYS A 34 -11.24 -29.79 -11.44
C LYS A 34 -11.30 -28.29 -11.73
N VAL A 35 -10.15 -27.66 -11.96
CA VAL A 35 -10.03 -26.23 -12.24
C VAL A 35 -9.50 -26.04 -13.67
N GLU A 36 -10.18 -25.22 -14.45
CA GLU A 36 -9.68 -24.76 -15.75
C GLU A 36 -9.21 -23.31 -15.63
N ILE A 37 -7.92 -23.08 -15.89
CA ILE A 37 -7.34 -21.73 -15.97
C ILE A 37 -7.53 -21.21 -17.40
N GLY A 38 -8.25 -20.10 -17.53
CA GLY A 38 -8.58 -19.47 -18.80
C GLY A 38 -7.62 -18.33 -19.14
N LYS A 39 -8.19 -17.15 -19.43
CA LYS A 39 -7.43 -15.94 -19.76
C LYS A 39 -6.34 -15.71 -18.72
N TRP A 40 -5.17 -15.26 -19.16
CA TRP A 40 -4.03 -14.97 -18.30
C TRP A 40 -3.37 -13.67 -18.76
N LYS A 41 -3.14 -12.73 -17.84
CA LYS A 41 -2.55 -11.43 -18.16
C LYS A 41 -1.67 -10.96 -17.01
N ARG A 42 -0.40 -10.65 -17.30
CA ARG A 42 0.47 -9.92 -16.37
C ARG A 42 0.15 -8.43 -16.41
N PHE A 43 0.07 -7.79 -15.25
CA PHE A 43 0.00 -6.34 -15.13
C PHE A 43 1.41 -5.79 -14.84
N PRO A 44 1.94 -4.86 -15.66
CA PRO A 44 3.30 -4.32 -15.50
C PRO A 44 3.37 -3.15 -14.50
N VAL A 45 2.32 -2.94 -13.71
CA VAL A 45 2.20 -1.81 -12.76
C VAL A 45 2.53 -2.27 -11.34
N GLY A 46 2.94 -1.33 -10.49
CA GLY A 46 3.47 -1.60 -9.15
C GLY A 46 5.00 -1.75 -9.12
N PHE A 47 5.58 -1.54 -7.94
CA PHE A 47 7.03 -1.64 -7.71
C PHE A 47 7.42 -2.87 -6.86
N SER A 48 6.52 -3.34 -5.99
CA SER A 48 6.82 -4.36 -4.97
C SER A 48 6.33 -5.77 -5.35
N TRP A 49 5.06 -5.91 -5.75
CA TRP A 49 4.44 -7.22 -6.04
C TRP A 49 4.24 -7.48 -7.53
N ILE A 50 4.43 -8.73 -7.95
CA ILE A 50 4.05 -9.17 -9.30
C ILE A 50 2.55 -9.49 -9.30
N THR A 51 1.82 -8.98 -10.29
CA THR A 51 0.36 -9.15 -10.38
C THR A 51 -0.05 -9.81 -11.69
N TYR A 52 -0.81 -10.90 -11.60
CA TYR A 52 -1.47 -11.56 -12.72
C TYR A 52 -2.99 -11.53 -12.55
N GLY A 53 -3.72 -11.24 -13.62
CA GLY A 53 -5.16 -11.45 -13.69
C GLY A 53 -5.48 -12.67 -14.53
N PHE A 54 -6.41 -13.50 -14.07
CA PHE A 54 -6.78 -14.72 -14.76
C PHE A 54 -8.23 -15.14 -14.56
N ASP A 55 -8.72 -15.96 -15.48
CA ASP A 55 -10.01 -16.62 -15.32
C ASP A 55 -9.80 -18.02 -14.72
N ALA A 56 -10.66 -18.44 -13.80
CA ALA A 56 -10.73 -19.81 -13.31
C ALA A 56 -12.16 -20.33 -13.40
N THR A 57 -12.34 -21.52 -14.00
CA THR A 57 -13.63 -22.21 -14.02
C THR A 57 -13.59 -23.43 -13.12
N TYR A 58 -14.43 -23.42 -12.09
CA TYR A 58 -14.70 -24.53 -11.17
C TYR A 58 -16.15 -24.39 -10.69
N ASP A 59 -16.75 -25.39 -10.05
CA ASP A 59 -18.14 -25.41 -9.58
C ASP A 59 -19.24 -25.12 -10.64
N GLY A 60 -18.86 -25.16 -11.93
CA GLY A 60 -19.72 -24.80 -13.05
C GLY A 60 -19.82 -23.29 -13.28
N ARG A 61 -19.02 -22.47 -12.57
CA ARG A 61 -18.97 -21.00 -12.74
C ARG A 61 -17.58 -20.54 -13.14
N LYS A 62 -17.55 -19.38 -13.80
CA LYS A 62 -16.33 -18.67 -14.14
C LYS A 62 -16.07 -17.60 -13.09
N HIS A 63 -14.84 -17.54 -12.59
CA HIS A 63 -14.34 -16.59 -11.61
C HIS A 63 -13.23 -15.75 -12.26
N GLU A 64 -13.29 -14.42 -12.13
CA GLU A 64 -12.19 -13.53 -12.52
C GLU A 64 -11.35 -13.21 -11.29
N LEU A 65 -10.07 -13.55 -11.32
CA LEU A 65 -9.19 -13.56 -10.15
C LEU A 65 -7.91 -12.76 -10.40
N ILE A 66 -7.32 -12.29 -9.31
CA ILE A 66 -5.98 -11.71 -9.25
C ILE A 66 -5.09 -12.63 -8.42
N LEU A 67 -3.90 -12.93 -8.94
CA LEU A 67 -2.78 -13.53 -8.22
C LEU A 67 -1.74 -12.45 -7.96
N ARG A 68 -1.41 -12.19 -6.68
CA ARG A 68 -0.26 -11.38 -6.28
C ARG A 68 0.86 -12.30 -5.77
N LEU A 69 2.06 -12.11 -6.29
CA LEU A 69 3.28 -12.84 -5.92
C LEU A 69 4.31 -11.87 -5.32
N GLY A 70 4.82 -12.20 -4.14
CA GLY A 70 5.84 -11.44 -3.43
C GLY A 70 7.22 -11.89 -3.88
N PRO A 71 7.97 -11.08 -4.65
CA PRO A 71 9.28 -11.48 -5.16
C PRO A 71 10.29 -11.75 -4.03
N SER A 72 11.37 -12.48 -4.31
CA SER A 72 12.41 -12.77 -3.31
C SER A 72 13.24 -11.56 -2.89
N ASP A 73 13.18 -10.50 -3.69
CA ASP A 73 13.97 -9.28 -3.63
C ASP A 73 13.06 -8.06 -3.81
N GLY A 74 13.61 -6.86 -3.62
CA GLY A 74 12.90 -5.60 -3.81
C GLY A 74 12.63 -4.85 -2.51
N LEU A 75 11.86 -3.78 -2.65
CA LEU A 75 11.81 -2.68 -1.70
C LEU A 75 11.50 -3.07 -0.25
N PHE A 76 10.56 -3.98 -0.07
CA PHE A 76 10.11 -4.45 1.25
C PHE A 76 10.33 -5.95 1.44
N ALA A 77 11.24 -6.54 0.67
CA ALA A 77 11.61 -7.94 0.86
C ALA A 77 12.26 -8.16 2.25
N PRO A 78 12.10 -9.36 2.85
CA PRO A 78 11.30 -10.49 2.37
C PRO A 78 9.79 -10.23 2.52
N TYR A 79 9.01 -10.60 1.50
CA TYR A 79 7.56 -10.42 1.52
C TYR A 79 6.85 -11.59 2.21
N SER A 80 5.71 -11.28 2.82
CA SER A 80 4.70 -12.25 3.26
C SER A 80 3.34 -11.83 2.69
N ALA A 81 2.60 -12.80 2.18
CA ALA A 81 1.24 -12.62 1.69
C ALA A 81 0.21 -12.58 2.82
N LYS A 82 0.54 -13.17 3.98
CA LYS A 82 -0.38 -13.30 5.12
C LYS A 82 -0.99 -11.95 5.55
N PRO A 83 -0.22 -10.86 5.78
CA PRO A 83 -0.81 -9.60 6.23
C PRO A 83 -1.87 -9.06 5.27
N GLN A 84 -1.56 -8.99 3.97
CA GLN A 84 -2.51 -8.52 2.96
C GLN A 84 -3.75 -9.41 2.86
N TYR A 85 -3.57 -10.73 2.90
CA TYR A 85 -4.70 -11.65 2.90
C TYR A 85 -5.63 -11.43 4.10
N LEU A 86 -5.07 -11.28 5.31
CA LEU A 86 -5.87 -11.08 6.52
C LEU A 86 -6.65 -9.76 6.46
N VAL A 87 -6.07 -8.69 5.92
CA VAL A 87 -6.78 -7.41 5.75
C VAL A 87 -7.95 -7.55 4.80
N LEU A 88 -7.72 -8.11 3.62
CA LEU A 88 -8.78 -8.30 2.63
C LEU A 88 -9.90 -9.18 3.19
N LYS A 89 -9.54 -10.26 3.90
CA LYS A 89 -10.49 -11.16 4.54
C LYS A 89 -11.32 -10.45 5.63
N ALA A 90 -10.67 -9.70 6.52
CA ALA A 90 -11.34 -9.03 7.63
C ALA A 90 -12.25 -7.88 7.17
N LEU A 91 -11.86 -7.16 6.11
CA LEU A 91 -12.61 -6.02 5.60
C LEU A 91 -13.69 -6.40 4.58
N HIS A 92 -13.66 -7.60 4.01
CA HIS A 92 -14.66 -8.01 3.03
C HIS A 92 -16.07 -8.04 3.65
N GLY A 93 -17.04 -7.46 2.95
CA GLY A 93 -18.42 -7.31 3.43
C GLY A 93 -18.63 -6.20 4.47
N THR A 94 -17.60 -5.40 4.78
CA THR A 94 -17.70 -4.22 5.66
C THR A 94 -18.01 -2.94 4.88
N GLY A 95 -17.92 -1.78 5.53
CA GLY A 95 -18.03 -0.48 4.88
C GLY A 95 -16.84 -0.12 3.98
N VAL A 96 -15.74 -0.89 4.04
CA VAL A 96 -14.56 -0.70 3.19
C VAL A 96 -14.67 -1.58 1.95
N ALA A 97 -14.61 -0.98 0.77
CA ALA A 97 -14.63 -1.68 -0.51
C ALA A 97 -13.29 -2.40 -0.70
N VAL A 98 -13.29 -3.73 -0.56
CA VAL A 98 -12.13 -4.59 -0.83
C VAL A 98 -12.56 -5.84 -1.61
N PRO A 99 -11.69 -6.40 -2.48
CA PRO A 99 -11.98 -7.66 -3.14
C PRO A 99 -12.05 -8.81 -2.13
N GLU A 100 -12.87 -9.83 -2.41
CA GLU A 100 -12.86 -11.07 -1.63
C GLU A 100 -11.50 -11.78 -1.76
N ALA A 101 -10.87 -12.13 -0.64
CA ALA A 101 -9.64 -12.93 -0.65
C ALA A 101 -9.95 -14.42 -0.46
N PHE A 102 -9.51 -15.25 -1.41
CA PHE A 102 -9.80 -16.68 -1.40
C PHE A 102 -8.72 -17.48 -0.67
N TRP A 103 -7.47 -17.32 -1.09
CA TRP A 103 -6.36 -18.16 -0.61
C TRP A 103 -5.06 -17.38 -0.49
N TYR A 104 -4.15 -17.86 0.36
CA TYR A 104 -2.77 -17.39 0.43
C TYR A 104 -1.83 -18.53 0.83
N SER A 105 -0.54 -18.34 0.56
CA SER A 105 0.52 -19.15 1.15
C SER A 105 1.84 -18.39 1.13
N ASP A 106 2.61 -18.51 2.21
CA ASP A 106 4.01 -18.08 2.27
C ASP A 106 4.98 -19.25 1.98
N ASP A 107 4.47 -20.47 1.72
CA ASP A 107 5.29 -21.63 1.39
C ASP A 107 5.78 -21.55 -0.07
N PRO A 108 7.09 -21.31 -0.30
CA PRO A 108 7.64 -21.22 -1.65
C PRO A 108 7.59 -22.56 -2.39
N SER A 109 7.36 -23.69 -1.71
CA SER A 109 7.19 -24.99 -2.37
C SER A 109 5.95 -25.03 -3.29
N ILE A 110 4.98 -24.14 -3.11
CA ILE A 110 3.73 -24.15 -3.87
C ILE A 110 3.90 -23.42 -5.21
N LEU A 111 4.18 -22.11 -5.20
CA LEU A 111 4.32 -21.29 -6.43
C LEU A 111 5.71 -20.64 -6.58
N GLY A 112 6.68 -21.03 -5.75
CA GLY A 112 8.05 -20.49 -5.79
C GLY A 112 8.21 -19.21 -4.98
N LEU A 113 7.11 -18.49 -4.74
CA LEU A 113 7.05 -17.23 -4.03
C LEU A 113 5.83 -17.19 -3.10
N PRO A 114 5.86 -16.40 -2.01
CA PRO A 114 4.67 -16.01 -1.27
C PRO A 114 3.59 -15.45 -2.19
N PHE A 115 2.34 -15.83 -1.97
CA PHE A 115 1.24 -15.40 -2.82
C PHE A 115 -0.09 -15.31 -2.11
N PHE A 116 -1.00 -14.52 -2.67
CA PHE A 116 -2.42 -14.61 -2.40
C PHE A 116 -3.26 -14.46 -3.67
N ILE A 117 -4.49 -14.96 -3.59
CA ILE A 117 -5.48 -14.94 -4.68
C ILE A 117 -6.74 -14.25 -4.15
N CYS A 118 -7.21 -13.25 -4.90
CA CYS A 118 -8.43 -12.52 -4.59
C CYS A 118 -9.30 -12.31 -5.83
N GLU A 119 -10.53 -11.87 -5.62
CA GLU A 119 -11.43 -11.41 -6.67
C GLU A 119 -10.78 -10.29 -7.49
N LYS A 120 -10.99 -10.32 -8.80
CA LYS A 120 -10.68 -9.19 -9.66
C LYS A 120 -11.83 -8.17 -9.58
N ALA A 121 -11.68 -7.19 -8.70
CA ALA A 121 -12.58 -6.05 -8.64
C ALA A 121 -12.66 -5.29 -9.98
N GLU A 122 -13.85 -4.81 -10.31
CA GLU A 122 -14.09 -4.05 -11.54
C GLU A 122 -13.59 -2.61 -11.42
N GLY A 123 -13.22 -1.99 -12.54
CA GLY A 123 -12.89 -0.56 -12.61
C GLY A 123 -11.45 -0.27 -12.96
N GLU A 124 -11.11 1.02 -12.92
CA GLU A 124 -9.79 1.54 -13.25
C GLU A 124 -9.27 2.42 -12.11
N ALA A 125 -7.95 2.46 -11.94
CA ALA A 125 -7.33 3.34 -10.97
C ALA A 125 -7.22 4.75 -11.57
N PRO A 126 -7.67 5.80 -10.86
CA PRO A 126 -7.57 7.16 -11.37
C PRO A 126 -6.10 7.56 -11.58
N ILE A 127 -5.76 7.98 -12.80
CA ILE A 127 -4.38 8.29 -13.17
C ILE A 127 -4.04 9.71 -12.71
N PRO A 128 -3.09 9.90 -11.77
CA PRO A 128 -2.74 11.23 -11.30
C PRO A 128 -1.93 12.02 -12.34
N TRP A 129 -1.33 11.39 -13.35
CA TRP A 129 -0.27 11.99 -14.17
C TRP A 129 -0.66 12.20 -15.65
N GLY A 130 -1.89 11.85 -16.04
CA GLY A 130 -2.33 11.81 -17.44
C GLY A 130 -2.84 13.12 -18.01
N SER A 131 -3.41 14.00 -17.18
CA SER A 131 -3.87 15.33 -17.60
C SER A 131 -2.94 16.39 -17.05
N ALA A 132 -2.07 16.95 -17.89
CA ALA A 132 -1.34 18.16 -17.56
C ALA A 132 -2.36 19.29 -17.28
N GLY A 133 -2.58 19.61 -16.01
CA GLY A 133 -3.17 20.88 -15.58
C GLY A 133 -4.70 20.96 -15.40
N GLU A 134 -5.52 20.10 -16.00
CA GLU A 134 -6.99 20.29 -15.96
C GLU A 134 -7.69 19.72 -14.71
N GLY A 135 -7.05 18.80 -13.99
CA GLY A 135 -7.64 18.15 -12.81
C GLY A 135 -8.84 17.27 -13.15
N PHE A 136 -9.46 16.66 -12.14
CA PHE A 136 -10.70 15.91 -12.34
C PHE A 136 -11.91 16.85 -12.43
N PRO A 137 -12.93 16.54 -13.26
CA PRO A 137 -14.17 17.32 -13.32
C PRO A 137 -14.80 17.50 -11.94
N LYS A 138 -15.45 18.65 -11.71
CA LYS A 138 -16.00 18.99 -10.39
C LYS A 138 -16.97 17.91 -9.87
N ASP A 139 -17.91 17.46 -10.69
CA ASP A 139 -18.91 16.46 -10.28
C ASP A 139 -18.27 15.11 -9.92
N TYR A 140 -17.20 14.73 -10.63
CA TYR A 140 -16.39 13.55 -10.31
C TYR A 140 -15.72 13.72 -8.95
N ARG A 141 -15.08 14.88 -8.71
CA ARG A 141 -14.42 15.19 -7.43
C ARG A 141 -15.39 15.20 -6.25
N GLU A 142 -16.58 15.77 -6.42
CA GLU A 142 -17.60 15.77 -5.37
C GLU A 142 -18.09 14.36 -5.04
N THR A 143 -18.26 13.51 -6.06
CA THR A 143 -18.77 12.14 -5.91
C THR A 143 -17.71 11.17 -5.37
N ILE A 144 -16.56 11.08 -6.05
CA ILE A 144 -15.46 10.18 -5.66
C ILE A 144 -14.73 10.70 -4.43
N GLY A 145 -14.59 12.02 -4.28
CA GLY A 145 -13.95 12.61 -3.11
C GLY A 145 -14.71 12.36 -1.82
N ARG A 146 -16.05 12.42 -1.84
CA ARG A 146 -16.88 12.01 -0.70
C ARG A 146 -16.66 10.54 -0.36
N GLN A 147 -16.74 9.66 -1.36
CA GLN A 147 -16.51 8.22 -1.16
C GLN A 147 -15.11 7.93 -0.63
N PHE A 148 -14.09 8.64 -1.10
CA PHE A 148 -12.72 8.52 -0.60
C PHE A 148 -12.65 8.78 0.91
N VAL A 149 -13.28 9.85 1.41
CA VAL A 149 -13.32 10.12 2.85
C VAL A 149 -14.17 9.08 3.61
N GLU A 150 -15.29 8.66 3.04
CA GLU A 150 -16.17 7.64 3.63
C GLU A 150 -15.47 6.28 3.78
N GLN A 151 -14.70 5.86 2.77
CA GLN A 151 -13.91 4.62 2.79
C GLN A 151 -12.83 4.68 3.88
N LEU A 152 -12.12 5.81 4.01
CA LEU A 152 -11.12 5.99 5.06
C LEU A 152 -11.74 6.01 6.46
N ALA A 153 -12.87 6.70 6.63
CA ALA A 153 -13.58 6.73 7.91
C ALA A 153 -14.13 5.34 8.28
N ALA A 154 -14.63 4.58 7.31
CA ALA A 154 -15.07 3.20 7.52
C ALA A 154 -13.90 2.29 7.97
N LEU A 155 -12.72 2.44 7.35
CA LEU A 155 -11.51 1.73 7.75
C LEU A 155 -11.11 2.05 9.20
N HIS A 156 -11.08 3.34 9.56
CA HIS A 156 -10.66 3.77 10.91
C HIS A 156 -11.70 3.50 12.01
N ASN A 157 -12.95 3.25 11.63
CA ASN A 157 -14.01 2.80 12.54
C ASN A 157 -14.14 1.27 12.62
N PHE A 158 -13.42 0.51 11.78
CA PHE A 158 -13.51 -0.95 11.76
C PHE A 158 -13.03 -1.57 13.08
N ASP A 159 -13.85 -2.45 13.64
CA ASP A 159 -13.54 -3.16 14.88
C ASP A 159 -12.63 -4.37 14.64
N TRP A 160 -11.34 -4.06 14.47
CA TRP A 160 -10.30 -5.06 14.20
C TRP A 160 -10.12 -6.08 15.34
N ARG A 161 -10.58 -5.79 16.56
CA ARG A 161 -10.45 -6.70 17.71
C ARG A 161 -11.36 -7.92 17.58
N ASN A 162 -12.46 -7.77 16.85
CA ASN A 162 -13.43 -8.83 16.59
C ASN A 162 -13.30 -9.39 15.17
N SER A 163 -12.10 -9.34 14.58
CA SER A 163 -11.79 -9.91 13.27
C SER A 163 -10.46 -10.67 13.29
N GLU A 164 -10.06 -11.20 12.12
CA GLU A 164 -8.77 -11.87 11.92
C GLU A 164 -7.56 -10.98 12.24
N LEU A 165 -7.73 -9.65 12.24
CA LEU A 165 -6.66 -8.69 12.54
C LEU A 165 -6.32 -8.61 14.03
N VAL A 166 -7.06 -9.27 14.92
CA VAL A 166 -6.68 -9.42 16.33
C VAL A 166 -5.30 -10.07 16.48
N GLU A 167 -4.86 -10.87 15.51
CA GLU A 167 -3.50 -11.45 15.48
C GLU A 167 -2.39 -10.40 15.39
N TRP A 168 -2.69 -9.17 14.95
CA TRP A 168 -1.72 -8.06 14.88
C TRP A 168 -1.55 -7.34 16.21
N ASP A 169 -2.37 -7.64 17.22
CA ASP A 169 -2.26 -6.99 18.51
C ASP A 169 -1.01 -7.43 19.28
N ALA A 170 0.05 -6.62 19.16
CA ALA A 170 1.27 -6.73 19.92
C ALA A 170 1.27 -5.82 21.17
N GLY A 171 0.09 -5.61 21.76
CA GLY A 171 -0.11 -4.67 22.86
C GLY A 171 -0.12 -3.20 22.38
N HIS A 172 -0.67 -2.95 21.19
CA HIS A 172 -0.76 -1.59 20.65
C HIS A 172 -1.68 -0.75 21.53
N SER A 173 -1.22 0.46 21.86
CA SER A 173 -1.95 1.41 22.69
C SER A 173 -1.99 2.79 22.03
N VAL A 174 -2.91 3.62 22.47
CA VAL A 174 -3.00 5.01 22.01
C VAL A 174 -1.76 5.85 22.36
N ASP A 175 -0.96 5.40 23.32
CA ASP A 175 0.22 6.12 23.81
C ASP A 175 1.53 5.70 23.10
N ASP A 176 1.56 4.57 22.40
CA ASP A 176 2.79 4.01 21.83
C ASP A 176 2.78 3.78 20.31
N VAL A 177 1.62 3.73 19.65
CA VAL A 177 1.53 3.49 18.19
C VAL A 177 2.36 4.48 17.36
N ALA A 178 2.39 5.76 17.74
CA ALA A 178 3.21 6.76 17.06
C ALA A 178 4.72 6.45 17.17
N LEU A 179 5.18 6.05 18.37
CA LEU A 179 6.59 5.71 18.59
C LEU A 179 6.96 4.42 17.83
N ARG A 180 6.07 3.42 17.84
CA ARG A 180 6.29 2.16 17.12
C ARG A 180 6.53 2.39 15.64
N GLU A 181 5.71 3.23 15.01
CA GLU A 181 5.88 3.54 13.58
C GLU A 181 7.18 4.32 13.32
N VAL A 182 7.52 5.29 14.19
CA VAL A 182 8.80 6.01 14.09
C VAL A 182 10.00 5.07 14.19
N GLU A 183 10.01 4.15 15.15
CA GLU A 183 11.11 3.19 15.31
C GLU A 183 11.16 2.18 14.16
N TYR A 184 10.01 1.70 13.67
CA TYR A 184 9.93 0.81 12.51
C TYR A 184 10.57 1.41 11.26
N TRP A 185 10.37 2.72 11.02
CA TRP A 185 11.00 3.42 9.89
C TRP A 185 12.44 3.85 10.17
N ALA A 186 12.82 4.10 11.43
CA ALA A 186 14.21 4.36 11.80
C ALA A 186 15.09 3.11 11.64
N GLU A 187 14.58 1.92 11.97
CA GLU A 187 15.27 0.64 11.73
C GLU A 187 15.47 0.39 10.23
N ARG A 188 14.42 0.65 9.43
CA ARG A 188 14.49 0.61 7.96
C ARG A 188 15.49 1.58 7.38
N HIS A 189 15.54 2.80 7.91
CA HIS A 189 16.56 3.76 7.56
C HIS A 189 17.96 3.18 7.77
N ALA A 190 18.22 2.62 8.96
CA ALA A 190 19.51 2.03 9.29
C ALA A 190 19.86 0.84 8.38
N HIS A 191 18.87 0.06 7.95
CA HIS A 191 19.06 -1.07 7.04
C HIS A 191 19.36 -0.64 5.59
N TRP A 192 18.65 0.36 5.07
CA TRP A 192 18.74 0.78 3.66
C TRP A 192 19.76 1.90 3.40
N ALA A 193 20.26 2.57 4.45
CA ALA A 193 21.15 3.70 4.29
C ALA A 193 22.46 3.31 3.58
N LEU A 194 22.60 3.75 2.33
CA LEU A 194 23.82 3.62 1.53
C LEU A 194 25.01 4.42 2.10
N ARG A 195 24.72 5.44 2.90
CA ARG A 195 25.65 6.36 3.55
C ARG A 195 24.95 7.12 4.67
N PRO A 196 25.67 7.87 5.52
CA PRO A 196 25.00 8.75 6.47
C PRO A 196 24.15 9.83 5.78
N TYR A 197 22.90 9.99 6.23
CA TYR A 197 22.01 11.06 5.81
C TYR A 197 21.67 11.95 7.03
N PRO A 198 22.45 13.01 7.33
CA PRO A 198 22.24 13.85 8.51
C PRO A 198 20.80 14.39 8.66
N MET A 199 20.14 14.70 7.55
CA MET A 199 18.75 15.18 7.54
C MET A 199 17.75 14.08 7.93
N ALA A 200 18.05 12.81 7.65
CA ALA A 200 17.22 11.69 8.10
C ALA A 200 17.32 11.53 9.62
N TYR A 201 18.52 11.62 10.19
CA TYR A 201 18.72 11.58 11.64
C TYR A 201 18.02 12.75 12.35
N ARG A 202 18.13 13.97 11.81
CA ARG A 202 17.40 15.13 12.33
C ARG A 202 15.88 14.92 12.31
N ALA A 203 15.35 14.33 11.24
CA ALA A 203 13.93 14.01 11.15
C ALA A 203 13.51 12.96 12.19
N ILE A 204 14.28 11.88 12.35
CA ILE A 204 14.03 10.84 13.36
C ILE A 204 14.03 11.44 14.78
N ASP A 205 15.02 12.28 15.11
CA ASP A 205 15.11 12.90 16.43
C ASP A 205 13.93 13.85 16.70
N TRP A 206 13.51 14.62 15.70
CA TRP A 206 12.34 15.46 15.81
C TRP A 206 11.07 14.62 16.02
N LEU A 207 10.88 13.55 15.24
CA LEU A 207 9.73 12.65 15.36
C LEU A 207 9.65 12.02 16.76
N ARG A 208 10.76 11.48 17.27
CA ARG A 208 10.83 10.93 18.64
C ARG A 208 10.47 11.95 19.73
N SER A 209 10.76 13.23 19.48
CA SER A 209 10.54 14.31 20.44
C SER A 209 9.13 14.93 20.40
N ASN A 210 8.31 14.60 19.37
CA ASN A 210 7.03 15.25 19.10
C ASN A 210 5.86 14.27 18.94
N LEU A 211 5.95 13.10 19.57
CA LEU A 211 4.97 12.02 19.47
C LEU A 211 3.56 12.50 19.88
N PRO A 212 2.56 12.41 18.99
CA PRO A 212 1.17 12.65 19.37
C PRO A 212 0.60 11.43 20.12
N LYS A 213 -0.46 11.66 20.89
CA LYS A 213 -1.30 10.61 21.44
C LYS A 213 -2.42 10.29 20.46
N ALA A 214 -2.57 9.02 20.10
CA ALA A 214 -3.57 8.61 19.14
C ALA A 214 -4.99 8.72 19.73
N PRO A 215 -6.01 9.05 18.92
CA PRO A 215 -7.40 9.06 19.37
C PRO A 215 -7.92 7.64 19.63
N ARG A 216 -7.42 6.65 18.88
CA ARG A 216 -7.67 5.20 19.03
C ARG A 216 -6.65 4.43 18.19
N VAL A 217 -6.46 3.15 18.48
CA VAL A 217 -5.72 2.23 17.60
C VAL A 217 -6.65 1.72 16.51
N SER A 218 -6.30 1.99 15.25
CA SER A 218 -7.09 1.64 14.06
C SER A 218 -6.28 0.78 13.09
N VAL A 219 -6.95 0.14 12.14
CA VAL A 219 -6.26 -0.37 10.94
C VAL A 219 -5.85 0.83 10.11
N VAL A 220 -4.55 0.95 9.82
CA VAL A 220 -3.96 1.95 8.94
C VAL A 220 -3.63 1.27 7.62
N HIS A 221 -3.99 1.90 6.50
CA HIS A 221 -3.69 1.41 5.16
C HIS A 221 -2.21 1.58 4.80
N GLY A 222 -1.61 2.73 5.14
CA GLY A 222 -0.19 3.02 5.00
C GLY A 222 0.23 3.61 3.64
N ASP A 223 -0.53 3.33 2.57
CA ASP A 223 -0.42 4.03 1.26
C ASP A 223 -1.79 4.57 0.77
N TYR A 224 -2.55 5.25 1.63
CA TYR A 224 -3.92 5.72 1.29
C TYR A 224 -3.90 6.98 0.41
N ARG A 225 -4.13 6.81 -0.90
CA ARG A 225 -3.98 7.92 -1.87
C ARG A 225 -4.74 7.71 -3.18
N ILE A 226 -4.77 8.77 -3.99
CA ILE A 226 -5.14 8.70 -5.40
C ILE A 226 -4.28 7.65 -6.14
N GLY A 227 -4.93 6.85 -6.97
CA GLY A 227 -4.31 5.74 -7.70
C GLY A 227 -4.20 4.43 -6.93
N ASN A 228 -4.59 4.39 -5.65
CA ASN A 228 -4.70 3.16 -4.84
C ASN A 228 -6.16 2.78 -4.54
N PHE A 229 -7.05 3.09 -5.48
CA PHE A 229 -8.39 2.54 -5.49
C PHE A 229 -8.84 2.34 -6.93
N LEU A 230 -9.74 1.40 -7.15
CA LEU A 230 -10.46 1.24 -8.40
C LEU A 230 -11.80 1.96 -8.30
N GLU A 231 -12.22 2.54 -9.41
CA GLU A 231 -13.56 3.05 -9.57
C GLU A 231 -14.17 2.62 -10.90
N LYS A 232 -15.49 2.47 -10.88
CA LYS A 232 -16.31 2.21 -12.05
C LYS A 232 -17.61 2.96 -11.89
N ASP A 233 -18.02 3.68 -12.94
CA ASP A 233 -19.28 4.42 -12.97
C ASP A 233 -19.42 5.40 -11.78
N ASN A 234 -18.33 6.09 -11.42
CA ASN A 234 -18.23 7.00 -10.27
C ASN A 234 -18.46 6.33 -8.90
N ARG A 235 -18.21 5.02 -8.78
CA ARG A 235 -18.23 4.29 -7.51
C ARG A 235 -16.87 3.69 -7.22
N ILE A 236 -16.34 3.91 -6.01
CA ILE A 236 -15.16 3.18 -5.55
C ILE A 236 -15.54 1.70 -5.38
N THR A 237 -14.84 0.82 -6.09
CA THR A 237 -15.11 -0.62 -6.11
C THR A 237 -14.10 -1.42 -5.29
N ALA A 238 -12.87 -0.91 -5.13
CA ALA A 238 -11.86 -1.53 -4.28
C ALA A 238 -10.79 -0.52 -3.85
N ILE A 239 -10.40 -0.55 -2.57
CA ILE A 239 -9.16 0.03 -2.07
C ILE A 239 -8.03 -1.00 -2.28
N LEU A 240 -6.90 -0.54 -2.81
CA LEU A 240 -5.81 -1.37 -3.28
C LEU A 240 -4.52 -1.14 -2.49
N ASP A 241 -3.66 -2.14 -2.53
CA ASP A 241 -2.27 -2.07 -2.06
C ASP A 241 -2.08 -1.96 -0.54
N TRP A 242 -2.53 -2.99 0.15
CA TRP A 242 -2.48 -3.14 1.60
C TRP A 242 -1.12 -3.63 2.14
N GLU A 243 -0.02 -3.50 1.38
CA GLU A 243 1.28 -4.06 1.78
C GLU A 243 1.92 -3.34 2.98
N LEU A 244 1.51 -2.11 3.25
CA LEU A 244 1.94 -1.30 4.40
C LEU A 244 0.93 -1.28 5.54
N ALA A 245 -0.12 -2.11 5.45
CA ALA A 245 -1.20 -2.10 6.42
C ALA A 245 -0.74 -2.61 7.79
N HIS A 246 -1.15 -1.92 8.86
CA HIS A 246 -0.77 -2.24 10.23
C HIS A 246 -1.78 -1.66 11.24
N LEU A 247 -1.61 -1.94 12.53
CA LEU A 247 -2.36 -1.27 13.60
C LEU A 247 -1.62 -0.01 14.03
N GLY A 248 -2.26 1.14 13.92
CA GLY A 248 -1.61 2.44 14.13
C GLY A 248 -2.57 3.55 14.53
N ASP A 249 -2.07 4.78 14.43
CA ASP A 249 -2.88 5.99 14.57
C ASP A 249 -3.57 6.29 13.23
N PRO A 250 -4.90 6.46 13.19
CA PRO A 250 -5.63 6.79 11.96
C PRO A 250 -5.17 8.09 11.29
N LEU A 251 -4.54 9.03 12.00
CA LEU A 251 -4.02 10.27 11.41
C LEU A 251 -2.83 10.00 10.46
N GLU A 252 -2.22 8.82 10.51
CA GLU A 252 -1.15 8.44 9.60
C GLU A 252 -1.61 8.43 8.13
N ASP A 253 -2.75 7.79 7.84
CA ASP A 253 -3.31 7.77 6.49
C ASP A 253 -3.75 9.15 6.02
N ILE A 254 -4.21 10.01 6.94
CA ILE A 254 -4.55 11.41 6.61
C ILE A 254 -3.26 12.16 6.24
N GLY A 255 -2.20 12.04 7.05
CA GLY A 255 -0.89 12.63 6.77
C GLY A 255 -0.33 12.17 5.43
N TRP A 256 -0.49 10.88 5.09
CA TRP A 256 -0.10 10.31 3.81
C TRP A 256 -0.90 10.89 2.63
N ALA A 257 -2.23 10.91 2.74
CA ALA A 257 -3.12 11.47 1.70
C ALA A 257 -2.87 12.98 1.47
N PHE A 258 -2.36 13.68 2.48
CA PHE A 258 -2.06 15.11 2.46
C PHE A 258 -0.67 15.43 1.91
N LEU A 259 0.11 14.43 1.48
CA LEU A 259 1.41 14.70 0.89
C LEU A 259 1.32 15.51 -0.42
N PRO A 260 2.18 16.53 -0.62
CA PRO A 260 2.09 17.42 -1.78
C PRO A 260 2.11 16.74 -3.15
N GLN A 261 2.84 15.62 -3.30
CA GLN A 261 2.91 14.90 -4.57
C GLN A 261 1.56 14.34 -5.03
N TYR A 262 0.65 14.03 -4.09
CA TYR A 262 -0.69 13.53 -4.42
C TYR A 262 -1.67 14.65 -4.73
N MET A 263 -1.35 15.90 -4.39
CA MET A 263 -2.19 17.06 -4.72
C MET A 263 -1.98 17.55 -6.16
N GLY A 264 -0.82 17.26 -6.78
CA GLY A 264 -0.55 17.64 -8.17
C GLY A 264 -0.63 19.14 -8.46
N GLY A 265 -0.35 19.99 -7.47
CA GLY A 265 -0.47 21.45 -7.57
C GLY A 265 -1.90 22.01 -7.52
N SER A 266 -2.93 21.15 -7.42
CA SER A 266 -4.33 21.59 -7.36
C SER A 266 -4.73 22.22 -6.02
N GLY A 267 -3.98 21.96 -4.95
CA GLY A 267 -4.37 22.29 -3.58
C GLY A 267 -5.45 21.38 -2.99
N LEU A 268 -5.99 20.44 -3.77
CA LEU A 268 -6.96 19.44 -3.33
C LEU A 268 -6.23 18.20 -2.81
N ILE A 269 -6.68 17.67 -1.67
CA ILE A 269 -6.21 16.40 -1.11
C ILE A 269 -6.46 15.30 -2.13
N CYS A 270 -5.39 14.61 -2.52
CA CYS A 270 -5.42 13.57 -3.56
C CYS A 270 -6.07 14.02 -4.89
N ARG A 271 -6.08 15.34 -5.20
CA ARG A 271 -6.79 15.97 -6.35
C ARG A 271 -8.30 15.85 -6.33
N LEU A 272 -8.88 15.40 -5.21
CA LEU A 272 -10.30 15.10 -5.07
C LEU A 272 -11.00 16.12 -4.18
N VAL A 273 -10.53 16.31 -2.95
CA VAL A 273 -11.30 16.99 -1.89
C VAL A 273 -10.56 18.22 -1.38
N GLU A 274 -11.30 19.30 -1.10
CA GLU A 274 -10.73 20.44 -0.37
C GLU A 274 -10.40 20.05 1.07
N ARG A 275 -9.28 20.54 1.62
CA ARG A 275 -8.83 20.20 2.99
C ARG A 275 -9.93 20.37 4.04
N GLY A 276 -10.64 21.49 4.01
CA GLY A 276 -11.69 21.79 4.98
C GLY A 276 -12.85 20.79 4.92
N GLU A 277 -13.29 20.42 3.72
CA GLU A 277 -14.36 19.45 3.53
C GLU A 277 -13.90 18.02 3.89
N PHE A 278 -12.65 17.66 3.57
CA PHE A 278 -12.06 16.39 3.97
C PHE A 278 -12.11 16.22 5.49
N LEU A 279 -11.56 17.19 6.22
CA LEU A 279 -11.48 17.13 7.68
C LEU A 279 -12.88 17.20 8.31
N ARG A 280 -13.78 18.05 7.79
CA ARG A 280 -15.16 18.16 8.27
C ARG A 280 -15.89 16.83 8.16
N LEU A 281 -15.88 16.21 6.98
CA LEU A 281 -16.57 14.94 6.73
C LEU A 281 -15.92 13.79 7.51
N TYR A 282 -14.59 13.74 7.56
CA TYR A 282 -13.88 12.72 8.32
C TYR A 282 -14.21 12.79 9.83
N ASN A 283 -14.20 13.99 10.41
CA ASN A 283 -14.54 14.19 11.82
C ASN A 283 -15.99 13.80 12.11
N GLU A 284 -16.92 14.15 11.21
CA GLU A 284 -18.35 13.79 11.31
C GLU A 284 -18.57 12.27 11.31
N LEU A 285 -17.87 11.53 10.44
CA LEU A 285 -18.04 10.09 10.27
C LEU A 285 -17.33 9.25 11.35
N THR A 286 -16.23 9.75 11.93
CA THR A 286 -15.41 9.00 12.89
C THR A 286 -15.59 9.43 14.35
N GLY A 287 -16.10 10.65 14.56
CA GLY A 287 -16.09 11.31 15.87
C GLY A 287 -14.67 11.69 16.34
N ILE A 288 -13.66 11.61 15.48
CA ILE A 288 -12.28 12.03 15.78
C ILE A 288 -12.15 13.50 15.41
N GLU A 289 -11.78 14.34 16.38
CA GLU A 289 -11.34 15.71 16.09
C GLU A 289 -9.86 15.67 15.72
N VAL A 290 -9.55 15.85 14.43
CA VAL A 290 -8.17 15.85 13.94
C VAL A 290 -7.43 17.08 14.48
N ASP A 291 -6.46 16.82 15.37
CA ASP A 291 -5.54 17.84 15.86
C ASP A 291 -4.54 18.23 14.78
N GLU A 292 -4.41 19.54 14.53
CA GLU A 292 -3.53 20.10 13.51
C GLU A 292 -2.04 19.81 13.79
N LYS A 293 -1.62 19.76 15.06
CA LYS A 293 -0.22 19.44 15.39
C LYS A 293 0.09 17.98 15.14
N ALA A 294 -0.80 17.08 15.55
CA ALA A 294 -0.69 15.64 15.26
C ALA A 294 -0.70 15.40 13.74
N LEU A 295 -1.58 16.06 12.99
CA LEU A 295 -1.60 15.95 11.53
C LEU A 295 -0.28 16.43 10.88
N ASN A 296 0.30 17.53 11.37
CA ASN A 296 1.61 17.99 10.91
C ASN A 296 2.72 16.97 11.21
N PHE A 297 2.71 16.36 12.40
CA PHE A 297 3.60 15.25 12.75
C PHE A 297 3.46 14.10 11.76
N TYR A 298 2.24 13.61 11.50
CA TYR A 298 2.02 12.49 10.59
C TYR A 298 2.34 12.82 9.14
N THR A 299 2.17 14.08 8.71
CA THR A 299 2.59 14.52 7.37
C THR A 299 4.13 14.51 7.26
N ILE A 300 4.86 14.91 8.32
CA ILE A 300 6.32 14.83 8.38
C ILE A 300 6.78 13.36 8.36
N LEU A 301 6.15 12.50 9.15
CA LEU A 301 6.41 11.06 9.17
C LEU A 301 6.17 10.44 7.80
N ALA A 302 5.03 10.74 7.15
CA ALA A 302 4.71 10.29 5.81
C ALA A 302 5.76 10.73 4.77
N GLN A 303 6.24 11.99 4.86
CA GLN A 303 7.31 12.47 3.98
C GLN A 303 8.64 11.76 4.25
N PHE A 304 8.94 11.44 5.52
CA PHE A 304 10.11 10.64 5.90
C PHE A 304 10.03 9.21 5.34
N LYS A 305 8.88 8.55 5.46
CA LYS A 305 8.58 7.24 4.87
C LYS A 305 8.85 7.23 3.36
N VAL A 306 8.36 8.24 2.62
CA VAL A 306 8.66 8.42 1.18
C VAL A 306 10.16 8.51 0.92
N GLY A 307 10.88 9.31 1.72
CA GLY A 307 12.34 9.43 1.60
C GLY A 307 13.05 8.09 1.83
N MET A 308 12.59 7.30 2.79
CA MET A 308 13.13 5.96 3.07
C MET A 308 12.85 4.98 1.94
N THR A 309 11.66 5.00 1.37
CA THR A 309 11.33 4.21 0.16
C THR A 309 12.25 4.56 -1.01
N PHE A 310 12.61 5.83 -1.22
CA PHE A 310 13.59 6.17 -2.26
C PHE A 310 14.99 5.65 -1.96
N VAL A 311 15.44 5.74 -0.70
CA VAL A 311 16.74 5.19 -0.28
C VAL A 311 16.76 3.66 -0.47
N ALA A 312 15.70 2.97 -0.06
CA ALA A 312 15.52 1.54 -0.22
C ALA A 312 15.56 1.11 -1.69
N GLY A 313 14.84 1.82 -2.56
CA GLY A 313 14.85 1.56 -3.99
C GLY A 313 16.26 1.60 -4.57
N VAL A 314 17.03 2.67 -4.29
CA VAL A 314 18.43 2.75 -4.73
C VAL A 314 19.28 1.64 -4.12
N SER A 315 19.10 1.33 -2.83
CA SER A 315 19.85 0.28 -2.14
C SER A 315 19.68 -1.09 -2.79
N CYS A 316 18.45 -1.50 -3.06
CA CYS A 316 18.16 -2.79 -3.71
C CYS A 316 18.65 -2.85 -5.16
N PHE A 317 18.86 -1.71 -5.81
CA PHE A 317 19.44 -1.67 -7.14
C PHE A 317 20.98 -1.76 -7.09
N GLU A 318 21.62 -1.06 -6.15
CA GLU A 318 23.07 -1.01 -6.01
C GLU A 318 23.67 -2.34 -5.51
N ASP A 319 22.97 -3.07 -4.64
CA ASP A 319 23.40 -4.39 -4.17
C ASP A 319 23.22 -5.51 -5.23
N GLY A 320 22.59 -5.18 -6.36
CA GLY A 320 22.35 -6.10 -7.47
C GLY A 320 21.23 -7.11 -7.22
N SER A 321 20.45 -6.97 -6.15
CA SER A 321 19.33 -7.86 -5.82
C SER A 321 18.10 -7.59 -6.68
N PHE A 322 17.89 -6.35 -7.15
CA PHE A 322 16.70 -5.98 -7.90
C PHE A 322 17.03 -5.12 -9.13
N HIS A 323 16.63 -5.57 -10.32
CA HIS A 323 17.07 -4.99 -11.60
C HIS A 323 16.06 -4.05 -12.28
N ASP A 324 15.12 -3.50 -11.52
CA ASP A 324 14.15 -2.55 -12.06
C ASP A 324 14.79 -1.15 -12.22
N MET A 325 14.90 -0.70 -13.47
CA MET A 325 15.49 0.61 -13.82
C MET A 325 14.76 1.82 -13.22
N ARG A 326 13.54 1.65 -12.70
CA ARG A 326 12.82 2.71 -11.99
C ARG A 326 13.40 2.97 -10.60
N MET A 327 14.02 1.97 -9.97
CA MET A 327 14.65 2.11 -8.64
C MET A 327 15.75 3.16 -8.59
N PRO A 328 16.80 3.15 -9.46
CA PRO A 328 17.85 4.16 -9.41
C PRO A 328 17.32 5.56 -9.73
N ALA A 329 16.24 5.67 -10.51
CA ALA A 329 15.59 6.95 -10.79
C ALA A 329 14.98 7.59 -9.53
N MET A 330 14.52 6.80 -8.55
CA MET A 330 14.05 7.31 -7.25
C MET A 330 15.15 8.05 -6.49
N GLY A 331 16.42 7.68 -6.70
CA GLY A 331 17.57 8.33 -6.08
C GLY A 331 17.67 9.83 -6.36
N THR A 332 17.12 10.29 -7.49
CA THR A 332 17.09 11.72 -7.85
C THR A 332 16.23 12.56 -6.90
N GLN A 333 15.31 11.93 -6.16
CA GLN A 333 14.34 12.61 -5.30
C GLN A 333 14.72 12.61 -3.82
N ILE A 334 15.75 11.85 -3.41
CA ILE A 334 16.14 11.67 -1.99
C ILE A 334 16.43 13.02 -1.33
N PHE A 335 17.32 13.83 -1.91
CA PHE A 335 17.72 15.11 -1.30
C PHE A 335 16.63 16.18 -1.34
N ALA A 336 15.81 16.18 -2.39
CA ALA A 336 14.65 17.07 -2.48
C ALA A 336 13.64 16.74 -1.37
N THR A 337 13.41 15.44 -1.12
CA THR A 337 12.55 14.93 -0.05
C THR A 337 13.06 15.32 1.32
N PHE A 338 14.34 15.09 1.63
CA PHE A 338 14.91 15.51 2.91
C PHE A 338 14.86 17.01 3.13
N ARG A 339 15.11 17.81 2.07
CA ARG A 339 14.97 19.27 2.17
C ARG A 339 13.53 19.70 2.45
N GLN A 340 12.56 18.98 1.91
CA GLN A 340 11.15 19.24 2.20
C GLN A 340 10.81 18.91 3.66
N ILE A 341 11.32 17.80 4.19
CA ILE A 341 11.15 17.42 5.60
C ILE A 341 11.69 18.51 6.54
N GLU A 342 12.89 19.03 6.27
CA GLU A 342 13.48 20.11 7.08
C GLU A 342 12.59 21.35 7.12
N LYS A 343 12.05 21.78 5.97
CA LYS A 343 11.13 22.93 5.92
C LYS A 343 9.85 22.68 6.71
N MET A 344 9.34 21.44 6.67
CA MET A 344 8.13 21.07 7.42
C MET A 344 8.41 21.07 8.92
N ILE A 345 9.57 20.56 9.35
CA ILE A 345 10.03 20.63 10.74
C ILE A 345 10.17 22.08 11.21
N GLU A 346 10.79 22.95 10.40
CA GLU A 346 10.94 24.38 10.70
C GLU A 346 9.60 25.12 10.80
N ALA A 347 8.60 24.71 10.02
CA ALA A 347 7.26 25.29 10.08
C ALA A 347 6.42 24.77 11.26
N ALA A 348 6.76 23.59 11.78
CA ALA A 348 6.06 22.94 12.90
C ALA A 348 6.67 23.28 14.28
N SER A 349 7.92 23.76 14.30
CA SER A 349 8.66 24.21 15.50
C SER A 349 8.39 25.68 15.77
#